data_AF-A0A1L7W8T8-F1
#
_entry.id   AF-A0A1L7W8T8-F1
#
_cell.length_a   1.000
_cell.length_b   1.000
_cell.length_c   1.000
_cell.angle_alpha   90.00
_cell.angle_beta   90.00
_cell.angle_gamma   90.00
#
_symmetry.space_group_name_H-M   'P 1'
#
loop_
_entity.id
_entity.type
_entity.pdbx_description
1 polymer ?
#
loop_
_entity_poly.entity_id
_entity_poly.type
_entity_poly.pdbx_seq_one_letter_code
_entity_poly.pdbx_strand_id
1 'polypeptide(L)'
;MANNETSMSTPTIAARARWQIAIAEHTKYEGFRHRIRSFLLNLNTMIQSLQIISRNKGPGTDFGRSMAALSQEMFAKTREMDRAVAELNNIYTEFDVRKPVVEACLGLGSESAVGTLPETLVALRYLERFEIGNARLKQMWDGLMLCSRQAHMLSHVNRR
;
A
#
# COMPACT_ATOMS: atom_id res chain seq x y z
N MET A 1 23.38 8.97 -46.12
CA MET A 1 22.72 8.21 -45.03
C MET A 1 23.33 8.71 -43.74
N ALA A 2 22.62 9.59 -43.02
CA ALA A 2 23.09 10.15 -41.76
C ALA A 2 22.52 9.32 -40.61
N ASN A 3 23.41 8.83 -39.76
CA ASN A 3 23.10 8.04 -38.57
C ASN A 3 22.29 8.90 -37.59
N ASN A 4 21.02 8.57 -37.39
CA ASN A 4 20.26 9.01 -36.22
C ASN A 4 20.76 8.18 -35.02
N GLU A 5 21.91 8.56 -34.48
CA GLU A 5 22.25 8.24 -33.10
C GLU A 5 21.29 9.04 -32.23
N THR A 6 20.21 8.39 -31.81
CA THR A 6 19.31 8.89 -30.77
C THR A 6 20.15 9.11 -29.52
N SER A 7 20.66 10.33 -29.36
CA SER A 7 21.41 10.78 -28.20
C SER A 7 20.61 10.43 -26.95
N MET A 8 21.12 9.47 -26.17
CA MET A 8 20.66 9.20 -24.82
C MET A 8 20.85 10.48 -24.03
N SER A 9 19.77 11.25 -23.89
CA SER A 9 19.79 12.45 -23.07
C SER A 9 20.15 12.04 -21.65
N THR A 10 21.16 12.71 -21.09
CA THR A 10 21.62 12.47 -19.73
C THR A 10 20.42 12.49 -18.78
N PRO A 11 20.22 11.45 -17.95
CA PRO A 11 19.11 11.40 -17.01
C PRO A 11 19.09 12.67 -16.14
N THR A 12 17.95 13.34 -16.11
CA THR A 12 17.79 14.63 -15.45
C THR A 12 17.92 14.51 -13.94
N ILE A 13 18.34 15.58 -13.27
CA ILE A 13 18.40 15.67 -11.80
C ILE A 13 17.05 15.27 -11.16
N ALA A 14 15.93 15.64 -11.80
CA ALA A 14 14.59 15.29 -11.36
C ALA A 14 14.32 13.78 -11.36
N ALA A 15 14.82 13.05 -12.37
CA ALA A 15 14.64 11.60 -12.44
C ALA A 15 15.42 10.86 -11.34
N ARG A 16 16.65 11.34 -11.04
CA ARG A 16 17.44 10.82 -9.91
C ARG A 16 16.80 11.08 -8.56
N ALA A 17 16.25 12.28 -8.36
CA ALA A 17 15.54 12.61 -7.13
C ALA A 17 14.29 11.72 -6.93
N ARG A 18 13.48 11.52 -7.98
CA ARG A 18 12.33 10.61 -7.93
C ARG A 18 12.74 9.17 -7.61
N TRP A 19 13.82 8.68 -8.21
CA TRP A 19 14.36 7.37 -7.90
C TRP A 19 14.74 7.19 -6.43
N GLN A 20 15.43 8.17 -5.84
CA GLN A 20 15.79 8.15 -4.42
C GLN A 20 14.55 8.13 -3.52
N ILE A 21 13.51 8.90 -3.87
CA ILE A 21 12.23 8.88 -3.16
C ILE A 21 11.58 7.50 -3.25
N ALA A 22 11.53 6.91 -4.45
CA ALA A 22 10.93 5.60 -4.65
C ALA A 22 11.66 4.49 -3.88
N ILE A 23 12.99 4.51 -3.83
CA ILE A 23 13.80 3.59 -2.99
C ILE A 23 13.47 3.77 -1.51
N ALA A 24 13.37 5.02 -1.04
CA ALA A 24 13.01 5.28 0.35
C ALA A 24 11.60 4.77 0.70
N GLU A 25 10.62 4.97 -0.19
CA GLU A 25 9.26 4.46 0.00
C GLU A 25 9.21 2.92 -0.11
N HIS A 26 10.04 2.29 -0.96
CA HIS A 26 10.16 0.85 -1.07
C HIS A 26 10.58 0.22 0.27
N THR A 27 11.66 0.75 0.87
CA THR A 27 12.14 0.30 2.19
C THR A 27 11.10 0.52 3.30
N LYS A 28 10.39 1.65 3.29
CA LYS A 28 9.30 1.91 4.25
C LYS A 28 8.17 0.90 4.09
N TYR A 29 7.78 0.62 2.84
CA TYR A 29 6.72 -0.33 2.54
C TYR A 29 7.09 -1.75 2.96
N GLU A 30 8.35 -2.16 2.83
CA GLU A 30 8.82 -3.47 3.33
C GLU A 30 8.60 -3.64 4.83
N GLY A 31 8.93 -2.62 5.63
CA GLY A 31 8.63 -2.64 7.07
C GLY A 31 7.12 -2.62 7.35
N PHE A 32 6.35 -1.91 6.53
CA PHE A 32 4.90 -1.79 6.67
C PHE A 32 4.13 -3.06 6.28
N ARG A 33 4.48 -3.72 5.17
CA ARG A 33 3.76 -4.88 4.60
C ARG A 33 3.74 -6.09 5.54
N HIS A 34 4.75 -6.22 6.40
CA HIS A 34 4.74 -7.27 7.43
C HIS A 34 3.77 -6.94 8.56
N ARG A 35 3.70 -5.66 8.98
CA ARG A 35 2.84 -5.20 10.07
C ARG A 35 1.36 -5.15 9.66
N ILE A 36 1.09 -4.76 8.41
CA ILE A 36 -0.28 -4.64 7.91
C ILE A 36 -1.00 -5.98 7.91
N ARG A 37 -0.32 -7.08 7.57
CA ARG A 37 -0.94 -8.41 7.56
C ARG A 37 -1.43 -8.80 8.96
N SER A 38 -0.60 -8.63 9.98
CA SER A 38 -0.99 -8.87 11.38
C SER A 38 -2.12 -7.95 11.83
N PHE A 39 -2.08 -6.68 11.41
CA PHE A 39 -3.15 -5.74 11.72
C PHE A 39 -4.50 -6.14 11.09
N LEU A 40 -4.52 -6.51 9.81
CA LEU A 40 -5.73 -6.96 9.12
C LEU A 40 -6.32 -8.22 9.76
N LEU A 41 -5.48 -9.15 10.23
CA LEU A 41 -5.92 -10.32 11.01
C LEU A 41 -6.58 -9.92 12.34
N ASN A 42 -5.99 -8.96 13.06
CA ASN A 42 -6.57 -8.43 14.29
C ASN A 42 -7.91 -7.73 14.04
N LEU A 43 -8.04 -6.99 12.94
CA LEU A 43 -9.30 -6.37 12.55
C LEU A 43 -10.40 -7.40 12.27
N ASN A 44 -10.08 -8.52 11.60
CA ASN A 44 -11.03 -9.61 11.39
C ASN A 44 -11.57 -10.17 12.71
N THR A 45 -10.69 -10.34 13.71
CA THR A 45 -11.09 -10.77 15.06
C THR A 45 -12.01 -9.73 15.73
N MET A 46 -11.71 -8.45 15.57
CA MET A 46 -12.52 -7.36 16.09
C MET A 46 -13.90 -7.28 15.42
N ILE A 47 -13.96 -7.43 14.09
CA ILE A 47 -15.20 -7.50 13.31
C ILE A 47 -16.11 -8.61 13.84
N GLN A 48 -15.55 -9.82 14.05
CA GLN A 48 -16.29 -10.95 14.61
C GLN A 48 -16.81 -10.63 16.02
N SER A 49 -15.99 -9.99 16.85
CA SER A 49 -16.38 -9.59 18.21
C SER A 49 -17.55 -8.60 18.20
N LEU A 50 -17.51 -7.58 17.33
CA LEU A 50 -18.60 -6.61 17.18
C LEU A 50 -19.90 -7.29 16.74
N GLN A 51 -19.83 -8.26 15.81
CA GLN A 51 -21.00 -9.02 15.36
C GLN A 51 -21.60 -9.86 16.49
N ILE A 52 -20.78 -10.51 17.32
CA ILE A 52 -21.24 -11.28 18.48
C ILE A 52 -21.90 -10.35 19.50
N ILE A 53 -21.28 -9.21 19.83
CA ILE A 53 -21.84 -8.25 20.78
C ILE A 53 -23.17 -7.69 20.27
N SER A 54 -23.27 -7.36 18.98
CA SER A 54 -24.50 -6.91 18.33
C SER A 54 -25.63 -7.92 18.53
N ARG A 55 -25.37 -9.21 18.27
CA ARG A 55 -26.34 -10.29 18.46
C ARG A 55 -26.76 -10.43 19.92
N ASN A 56 -25.80 -10.40 20.84
CA ASN A 56 -26.06 -10.58 22.28
C ASN A 56 -26.87 -9.42 22.88
N LYS A 57 -26.66 -8.20 22.41
CA LYS A 57 -27.42 -7.02 22.87
C LYS A 57 -28.76 -6.85 22.18
N GLY A 58 -29.01 -7.61 21.12
CA GLY A 58 -30.18 -7.50 20.28
C GLY A 58 -29.92 -6.53 19.12
N PRO A 59 -29.97 -7.00 17.86
CA PRO A 59 -29.74 -6.17 16.68
C PRO A 59 -30.82 -5.09 16.46
N GLY A 60 -31.95 -5.17 17.20
CA GLY A 60 -33.00 -4.15 17.23
C GLY A 60 -32.76 -3.01 18.21
N THR A 61 -31.68 -3.04 19.00
CA THR A 61 -31.29 -1.93 19.89
C THR A 61 -30.39 -0.96 19.16
N ASP A 62 -30.36 0.31 19.57
CA ASP A 62 -29.42 1.29 19.00
C ASP A 62 -27.98 0.82 19.11
N PHE A 63 -27.61 0.30 20.29
CA PHE A 63 -26.27 -0.23 20.53
C PHE A 63 -25.94 -1.44 19.64
N GLY A 64 -26.87 -2.39 19.51
CA GLY A 64 -26.72 -3.54 18.63
C GLY A 64 -26.59 -3.15 17.16
N ARG A 65 -27.38 -2.16 16.70
CA ARG A 65 -27.28 -1.59 15.35
C ARG A 65 -25.93 -0.91 15.12
N SER A 66 -25.45 -0.10 16.05
CA SER A 66 -24.15 0.58 15.94
C SER A 66 -23.00 -0.42 15.81
N MET A 67 -23.03 -1.51 16.59
CA MET A 67 -22.04 -2.58 16.51
C MET A 67 -22.08 -3.31 15.15
N ALA A 68 -23.28 -3.61 14.65
CA ALA A 68 -23.45 -4.24 13.35
C ALA A 68 -22.93 -3.34 12.21
N ALA A 69 -23.33 -2.07 12.20
CA ALA A 69 -22.91 -1.09 11.19
C ALA A 69 -21.39 -0.93 11.17
N LEU A 70 -20.76 -0.74 12.34
CA LEU A 70 -19.31 -0.62 12.45
C LEU A 70 -18.60 -1.90 11.97
N SER A 71 -19.13 -3.08 12.31
CA SER A 71 -18.54 -4.34 11.85
C SER A 71 -18.56 -4.48 10.32
N GLN A 72 -19.63 -4.02 9.66
CA GLN A 72 -19.76 -4.03 8.21
C GLN A 72 -18.81 -3.02 7.55
N GLU A 73 -18.72 -1.81 8.10
CA GLU A 73 -17.78 -0.79 7.62
C GLU A 73 -16.34 -1.28 7.72
N MET A 74 -15.95 -1.81 8.88
CA MET A 74 -14.64 -2.41 9.10
C MET A 74 -14.36 -3.54 8.12
N PHE A 75 -15.33 -4.43 7.88
CA PHE A 75 -15.18 -5.53 6.93
C PHE A 75 -14.92 -5.02 5.51
N ALA A 76 -15.72 -4.07 5.04
CA ALA A 76 -15.55 -3.49 3.70
C ALA A 76 -14.16 -2.86 3.53
N LYS A 77 -13.74 -2.01 4.46
CA LYS A 77 -12.43 -1.36 4.44
C LYS A 77 -11.27 -2.35 4.56
N THR A 78 -11.42 -3.38 5.39
CA THR A 78 -10.40 -4.43 5.56
C THR A 78 -10.19 -5.19 4.26
N ARG A 79 -11.28 -5.56 3.54
CA ARG A 79 -11.17 -6.21 2.23
C ARG A 79 -10.58 -5.31 1.16
N GLU A 80 -10.93 -4.03 1.16
CA GLU A 80 -10.34 -3.07 0.21
C GLU A 80 -8.83 -2.94 0.43
N MET A 81 -8.41 -2.82 1.69
CA MET A 81 -7.00 -2.75 2.06
C MET A 81 -6.25 -4.03 1.68
N ASP A 82 -6.83 -5.21 1.93
CA ASP A 82 -6.21 -6.50 1.58
C ASP A 82 -5.94 -6.62 0.07
N ARG A 83 -6.90 -6.19 -0.76
CA ARG A 83 -6.72 -6.13 -2.23
C ARG A 83 -5.64 -5.14 -2.63
N ALA A 84 -5.65 -3.93 -2.07
CA ALA A 84 -4.67 -2.91 -2.39
C ALA A 84 -3.25 -3.32 -1.98
N VAL A 85 -3.09 -4.01 -0.84
CA VAL A 85 -1.82 -4.59 -0.40
C VAL A 85 -1.35 -5.68 -1.36
N ALA A 86 -2.25 -6.56 -1.83
CA ALA A 86 -1.90 -7.58 -2.80
C ALA A 86 -1.42 -6.98 -4.13
N GLU A 87 -2.11 -5.97 -4.65
CA GLU A 87 -1.71 -5.23 -5.84
C GLU A 87 -0.33 -4.58 -5.66
N LEU A 88 -0.10 -3.90 -4.53
CA LEU A 88 1.16 -3.22 -4.27
C LEU A 88 2.32 -4.20 -4.02
N ASN A 89 2.06 -5.38 -3.44
CA ASN A 89 3.08 -6.43 -3.31
C ASN A 89 3.57 -6.96 -4.67
N ASN A 90 2.68 -7.05 -5.66
CA ASN A 90 3.09 -7.44 -7.03
C ASN A 90 3.99 -6.36 -7.64
N ILE A 91 3.64 -5.08 -7.48
CA ILE A 91 4.45 -3.94 -7.95
C ILE A 91 5.80 -3.88 -7.22
N TYR A 92 5.82 -4.11 -5.91
CA TYR A 92 7.03 -4.18 -5.09
C TYR A 92 7.98 -5.29 -5.59
N THR A 93 7.44 -6.48 -5.89
CA THR A 93 8.29 -7.59 -6.37
C THR A 93 8.89 -7.28 -7.75
N GLU A 94 8.14 -6.60 -8.61
CA GLU A 94 8.63 -6.12 -9.91
C GLU A 94 9.66 -4.99 -9.79
N PHE A 95 9.60 -4.20 -8.71
CA PHE A 95 10.56 -3.12 -8.45
C PHE A 95 11.99 -3.69 -8.29
N ASP A 96 12.15 -4.73 -7.47
CA ASP A 96 13.48 -5.35 -7.23
C ASP A 96 14.09 -5.90 -8.53
N VAL A 97 13.27 -6.50 -9.40
CA VAL A 97 13.72 -7.02 -10.70
C VAL A 97 14.19 -5.90 -11.62
N ARG A 98 13.51 -4.75 -11.61
CA ARG A 98 13.74 -3.63 -12.54
C ARG A 98 14.76 -2.61 -12.02
N LYS A 99 15.10 -2.68 -10.75
CA LYS A 99 16.02 -1.76 -10.08
C LYS A 99 17.36 -1.58 -10.83
N PRO A 100 18.08 -2.64 -11.24
CA PRO A 100 19.37 -2.48 -11.92
C PRO A 100 19.26 -1.72 -13.25
N VAL A 101 18.16 -1.91 -13.99
CA VAL A 101 17.91 -1.24 -15.27
C VAL A 101 17.68 0.26 -15.07
N VAL A 102 16.94 0.64 -14.02
CA VAL A 102 16.71 2.06 -13.70
C VAL A 102 18.00 2.70 -13.20
N GLU A 103 18.73 2.03 -12.33
CA GLU A 103 20.01 2.50 -11.81
C GLU A 103 21.03 2.74 -12.93
N ALA A 104 21.14 1.81 -13.88
CA ALA A 104 21.97 1.98 -15.07
C ALA A 104 21.51 3.15 -15.96
N CYS A 105 20.20 3.28 -16.22
CA CYS A 105 19.65 4.42 -16.98
C CYS A 105 19.95 5.76 -16.30
N LEU A 106 19.88 5.82 -14.97
CA LEU A 106 20.12 7.04 -14.19
C LEU A 106 21.62 7.32 -13.97
N GLY A 107 22.51 6.42 -14.39
CA GLY A 107 23.94 6.49 -14.10
C GLY A 107 24.25 6.39 -12.60
N LEU A 108 23.44 5.62 -11.87
CA LEU A 108 23.53 5.38 -10.44
C LEU A 108 24.07 3.95 -10.18
N GLY A 109 25.33 3.67 -10.53
CA GLY A 109 25.93 2.35 -10.31
C GLY A 109 27.15 2.07 -11.18
N SER A 110 28.04 1.17 -10.73
CA SER A 110 29.30 0.81 -11.40
C SER A 110 29.19 -0.33 -12.41
N GLU A 111 28.05 -1.04 -12.47
CA GLU A 111 27.85 -2.21 -13.34
C GLU A 111 26.73 -1.94 -14.35
N SER A 112 27.11 -1.97 -15.62
CA SER A 112 26.31 -1.54 -16.76
C SER A 112 25.33 -2.64 -17.20
N ALA A 113 24.13 -2.65 -16.63
CA ALA A 113 22.98 -3.26 -17.28
C ALA A 113 22.31 -2.21 -18.17
N VAL A 114 22.80 -2.02 -19.41
CA VAL A 114 22.14 -1.11 -20.37
C VAL A 114 20.81 -1.73 -20.76
N GLY A 115 19.74 -1.35 -20.06
CA GLY A 115 18.39 -1.68 -20.50
C GLY A 115 18.03 -0.93 -21.76
N THR A 116 17.21 -1.54 -22.60
CA THR A 116 16.69 -0.87 -23.80
C THR A 116 15.77 0.29 -23.41
N LEU A 117 15.59 1.27 -24.30
CA LEU A 117 14.66 2.41 -24.07
C LEU A 117 13.26 1.94 -23.64
N PRO A 118 12.66 0.88 -24.24
CA PRO A 118 11.41 0.29 -23.75
C PRO A 118 11.48 -0.21 -22.30
N GLU A 119 12.54 -0.92 -21.92
CA GLU A 119 12.70 -1.46 -20.55
C GLU A 119 12.78 -0.35 -19.50
N THR A 120 13.49 0.73 -19.84
CA THR A 120 13.59 1.93 -19.01
C THR A 120 12.22 2.58 -18.79
N LEU A 121 11.44 2.77 -19.86
CA LEU A 121 10.11 3.36 -19.77
C LEU A 121 9.16 2.51 -18.94
N VAL A 122 9.23 1.18 -19.09
CA VAL A 122 8.43 0.26 -18.26
C VAL A 122 8.84 0.40 -16.80
N ALA A 123 10.12 0.43 -16.50
CA ALA A 123 10.60 0.54 -15.13
C ALA A 123 10.20 1.87 -14.46
N LEU A 124 10.27 3.00 -15.16
CA LEU A 124 9.77 4.30 -14.68
C LEU A 124 8.27 4.28 -14.36
N ARG A 125 7.45 3.59 -15.17
CA ARG A 125 6.01 3.44 -14.90
C ARG A 125 5.74 2.61 -13.65
N TYR A 126 6.57 1.62 -13.34
CA TYR A 126 6.44 0.85 -12.10
C TYR A 126 6.69 1.72 -10.86
N LEU A 127 7.64 2.66 -10.93
CA LEU A 127 7.89 3.63 -9.84
C LEU A 127 6.68 4.50 -9.58
N GLU A 128 6.11 5.09 -10.63
CA GLU A 128 4.92 5.94 -10.52
C GLU A 128 3.74 5.17 -9.93
N ARG A 129 3.51 3.94 -10.40
CA ARG A 129 2.45 3.07 -9.85
C ARG A 129 2.68 2.73 -8.39
N PHE A 130 3.93 2.50 -7.99
CA PHE A 130 4.28 2.22 -6.59
C PHE A 130 4.01 3.44 -5.70
N GLU A 131 4.41 4.64 -6.12
CA GLU A 131 4.14 5.89 -5.39
C GLU A 131 2.63 6.12 -5.20
N ILE A 132 1.85 5.99 -6.28
CA ILE A 132 0.38 6.13 -6.24
C ILE A 132 -0.25 5.08 -5.32
N GLY A 133 0.16 3.81 -5.45
CA GLY A 133 -0.36 2.72 -4.64
C GLY A 133 -0.05 2.90 -3.16
N ASN A 134 1.16 3.33 -2.82
CA ASN A 134 1.56 3.58 -1.43
C ASN A 134 0.80 4.77 -0.81
N ALA A 135 0.57 5.85 -1.57
CA ALA A 135 -0.26 6.97 -1.11
C ALA A 135 -1.70 6.53 -0.83
N ARG A 136 -2.28 5.68 -1.70
CA ARG A 136 -3.62 5.10 -1.50
C ARG A 136 -3.69 4.23 -0.24
N LEU A 137 -2.68 3.39 0.01
CA LEU A 137 -2.62 2.59 1.24
C LEU A 137 -2.58 3.45 2.50
N LYS A 138 -1.86 4.57 2.50
CA LYS A 138 -1.83 5.49 3.66
C LYS A 138 -3.22 6.02 3.98
N GLN A 139 -4.00 6.41 2.96
CA GLN A 139 -5.39 6.88 3.17
C GLN A 139 -6.31 5.78 3.71
N MET A 140 -6.20 4.56 3.18
CA MET A 140 -6.97 3.41 3.66
C MET A 140 -6.62 3.05 5.10
N TRP A 141 -5.34 3.15 5.46
CA TRP A 141 -4.84 2.92 6.82
C TRP A 141 -5.52 3.85 7.83
N ASP A 142 -5.60 5.14 7.53
CA ASP A 142 -6.23 6.12 8.43
C ASP A 142 -7.72 5.79 8.67
N GLY A 143 -8.44 5.38 7.61
CA GLY A 143 -9.82 4.94 7.71
C GLY A 143 -9.99 3.70 8.59
N LEU A 144 -9.10 2.71 8.46
CA LEU A 144 -9.13 1.52 9.32
C LEU A 144 -8.78 1.83 10.78
N MET A 145 -7.81 2.73 11.01
CA MET A 145 -7.44 3.17 12.35
C MET A 145 -8.61 3.89 13.04
N LEU A 146 -9.40 4.69 12.31
CA LEU A 146 -10.61 5.31 12.83
C LEU A 146 -11.63 4.26 13.29
N CYS A 147 -11.93 3.26 12.45
CA CYS A 147 -12.89 2.22 12.81
C CYS A 147 -12.40 1.38 14.01
N SER A 148 -11.10 1.06 14.06
CA SER A 148 -10.51 0.34 15.20
C SER A 148 -10.67 1.12 16.51
N ARG A 149 -10.42 2.44 16.51
CA ARG A 149 -10.64 3.30 17.69
C ARG A 149 -12.11 3.33 18.10
N GLN A 150 -13.03 3.45 17.15
CA GLN A 150 -14.48 3.41 17.42
C GLN A 150 -14.91 2.07 18.02
N ALA A 151 -14.39 0.96 17.51
CA ALA A 151 -14.69 -0.37 18.00
C ALA A 151 -14.22 -0.56 19.46
N HIS A 152 -13.03 -0.05 19.78
CA HIS A 152 -12.53 -0.02 21.15
C HIS A 152 -13.46 0.78 22.07
N MET A 153 -13.83 2.01 21.69
CA MET A 153 -14.74 2.84 22.50
C MET A 153 -16.06 2.13 22.78
N LEU A 154 -16.70 1.60 21.75
CA LEU A 154 -17.98 0.88 21.87
C LEU A 154 -17.87 -0.39 22.73
N SER A 155 -16.74 -1.09 22.66
CA SER A 155 -16.48 -2.29 23.48
C SER A 155 -16.27 -1.95 24.96
N HIS A 156 -15.73 -0.77 25.28
CA HIS A 156 -15.52 -0.32 26.66
C HIS A 156 -16.79 0.22 27.34
N VAL A 157 -17.70 0.83 26.58
CA VAL A 157 -19.00 1.30 27.10
C VAL A 157 -19.83 0.16 27.71
N ASN A 158 -19.61 -1.08 27.26
CA ASN A 158 -20.35 -2.27 27.72
C ASN A 158 -19.76 -2.96 28.97
N ARG A 159 -18.66 -2.46 29.54
CA ARG A 159 -18.03 -3.01 30.76
C ARG A 159 -18.41 -2.27 32.05
N ARG A 160 -19.28 -1.26 31.97
CA ARG A 160 -19.90 -0.58 33.12
C ARG A 160 -21.35 -0.99 33.21
#